data_AF-I6AX18-F1
#
_entry.id   AF-I6AX18-F1
#
_cell.length_a   1.000
_cell.length_b   1.000
_cell.length_c   1.000
_cell.angle_alpha   90.00
_cell.angle_beta   90.00
_cell.angle_gamma   90.00
#
_symmetry.space_group_name_H-M   'P 1'
#
loop_
_entity.id
_entity.type
_entity.pdbx_description
1 polymer ?
#
loop_
_entity_poly.entity_id
_entity_poly.type
_entity_poly.pdbx_seq_one_letter_code
_entity_poly.pdbx_strand_id
1 'polypeptide(L)' 'NDAIYSDNGRVLRGGSLSNDGLSLSAASGRLNNGPASEAYFIGFRVASLTAVPEPSTWASAMGLTMLVFGVMVRRGRRTL' A
#
# COMPACT_ATOMS: atom_id res chain seq x y z
N ASN A 1 15.26 3.38 5.58
CA ASN A 1 16.26 3.37 4.49
C ASN A 1 15.86 2.27 3.52
N ASP A 2 14.93 2.57 2.61
CA ASP A 2 14.43 1.65 1.59
C ASP A 2 15.24 1.91 0.30
N ALA A 3 16.33 1.18 0.14
CA ALA A 3 17.19 1.33 -1.02
C ALA A 3 16.52 0.63 -2.22
N ILE A 4 16.08 1.43 -3.20
CA ILE A 4 15.72 0.94 -4.53
C ILE A 4 17.00 0.39 -5.15
N TYR A 5 17.14 -0.94 -5.18
CA TYR A 5 18.22 -1.61 -5.87
C TYR A 5 18.05 -1.38 -7.38
N SER A 6 18.87 -0.49 -7.94
CA SER A 6 19.00 -0.26 -9.38
C SER A 6 19.94 -1.31 -9.99
N ASP A 7 19.60 -2.58 -9.83
CA ASP A 7 20.27 -3.70 -10.49
C ASP A 7 19.22 -4.54 -11.24
N ASN A 8 19.66 -5.45 -12.10
CA ASN A 8 18.78 -6.38 -12.81
C ASN A 8 18.04 -7.34 -11.86
N GLY A 9 18.31 -7.30 -10.54
CA GLY A 9 17.65 -8.09 -9.52
C GLY A 9 16.41 -7.41 -8.93
N ARG A 10 15.34 -8.18 -8.71
CA ARG A 10 14.22 -7.83 -7.83
C ARG A 10 14.38 -8.61 -6.51
N VAL A 11 14.07 -7.95 -5.39
CA VAL A 11 14.20 -8.54 -4.06
C VAL A 11 13.01 -9.45 -3.78
N LEU A 12 13.28 -10.72 -3.47
CA LEU A 12 12.31 -11.68 -2.94
C LEU A 12 12.40 -11.71 -1.41
N ARG A 13 11.27 -11.90 -0.73
CA ARG A 13 11.19 -11.98 0.74
C ARG A 13 10.33 -13.18 1.16
N GLY A 14 10.60 -13.70 2.36
CA GLY A 14 9.76 -14.70 3.03
C GLY A 14 10.20 -16.16 2.86
N GLY A 15 11.29 -16.42 2.13
CA GLY A 15 11.84 -17.78 1.94
C GLY A 15 10.95 -18.69 1.08
N SER A 16 11.39 -19.94 0.92
CA SER A 16 10.65 -21.00 0.21
C SER A 16 10.85 -22.35 0.90
N LEU A 17 10.05 -23.36 0.53
CA LEU A 17 10.14 -24.73 1.06
C LEU A 17 11.49 -25.43 0.78
N SER A 18 12.28 -24.90 -0.15
CA SER A 18 13.57 -25.45 -0.57
C SER A 18 14.77 -24.66 -0.02
N ASN A 19 14.54 -23.67 0.85
CA ASN A 19 15.60 -22.81 1.35
C ASN A 19 16.05 -23.20 2.76
N ASP A 20 17.36 -23.12 3.00
CA ASP A 20 17.91 -23.13 4.36
C ASP A 20 17.35 -21.97 5.19
N GLY A 21 17.23 -22.17 6.51
CA GLY A 21 16.60 -21.23 7.46
C GLY A 21 17.17 -19.80 7.46
N LEU A 22 18.34 -19.58 6.86
CA LEU A 22 18.96 -18.26 6.67
C LEU A 22 18.12 -17.31 5.79
N SER A 23 17.23 -17.83 4.94
CA SER A 23 16.36 -17.03 4.06
C SER A 23 14.96 -16.76 4.61
N LEU A 24 14.65 -17.26 5.81
CA LEU A 24 13.28 -17.32 6.33
C LEU A 24 12.77 -16.00 6.93
N SER A 25 13.69 -15.15 7.41
CA SER A 25 13.29 -13.86 7.97
C SER A 25 12.95 -12.88 6.85
N ALA A 26 11.71 -12.37 6.87
CA ALA A 26 11.20 -11.36 5.93
C ALA A 26 12.02 -10.05 5.93
N ALA A 27 12.86 -9.84 6.95
CA ALA A 27 13.76 -8.69 7.07
C ALA A 27 15.18 -8.95 6.50
N SER A 28 15.65 -10.20 6.45
CA SER A 28 17.05 -10.52 6.10
C SER A 28 17.23 -11.39 4.86
N GLY A 29 16.20 -12.14 4.43
CA GLY A 29 16.22 -12.85 3.15
C GLY A 29 16.06 -11.89 1.99
N ARG A 30 17.17 -11.38 1.44
CA ARG A 30 17.20 -10.56 0.22
C ARG A 30 17.78 -11.39 -0.91
N LEU A 31 17.00 -12.33 -1.43
CA LEU A 31 17.38 -13.02 -2.65
C LEU A 31 17.12 -12.10 -3.83
N ASN A 32 18.12 -11.97 -4.70
CA ASN A 32 18.03 -11.17 -5.91
C ASN A 32 17.92 -12.13 -7.09
N ASN A 33 16.78 -12.12 -7.76
CA ASN A 33 16.58 -12.81 -9.03
C ASN A 33 16.22 -11.81 -10.12
N GLY A 34 16.55 -12.14 -11.37
CA GLY A 34 16.10 -11.36 -12.52
C GLY A 34 14.56 -11.27 -12.56
N PRO A 35 13.97 -10.17 -13.08
CA PRO A 35 12.52 -9.99 -13.11
C PRO A 35 11.78 -11.03 -13.97
N ALA A 36 12.47 -11.67 -14.91
CA ALA A 36 11.94 -12.76 -15.75
C ALA A 36 12.30 -14.16 -15.21
N SER A 37 12.93 -14.26 -14.04
CA SER A 37 13.30 -15.53 -13.43
C SER A 37 12.07 -16.22 -12.84
N GLU A 38 11.66 -17.33 -13.43
CA GLU A 38 10.60 -18.19 -12.91
C GLU A 38 11.23 -19.41 -12.21
N ALA A 39 10.67 -19.80 -11.06
CA ALA A 39 11.02 -21.04 -10.39
C ALA A 39 9.82 -21.55 -9.59
N TYR A 40 9.75 -22.87 -9.38
CA TYR A 40 8.64 -23.53 -8.66
C TYR A 40 8.40 -22.96 -7.24
N PHE A 41 9.45 -22.42 -6.61
CA PHE A 41 9.41 -21.89 -5.25
C PHE A 41 9.32 -20.35 -5.18
N ILE A 42 9.18 -19.68 -6.33
CA ILE A 42 9.05 -18.21 -6.43
C ILE A 42 7.58 -17.86 -6.66
N GLY A 43 7.07 -16.90 -5.89
CA GLY A 43 5.71 -16.40 -6.02
C GLY A 43 5.59 -14.93 -5.66
N PHE A 44 4.38 -14.40 -5.74
CA PHE A 44 4.08 -12.99 -5.42
C PHE A 44 2.95 -12.89 -4.39
N ARG A 45 2.96 -11.80 -3.62
CA ARG A 45 1.83 -11.39 -2.77
C ARG A 45 1.29 -10.07 -3.30
N VAL A 46 -0.01 -10.02 -3.54
CA VAL A 46 -0.70 -8.78 -3.89
C VAL A 46 -0.74 -7.87 -2.66
N ALA A 47 -0.31 -6.63 -2.81
CA ALA A 47 -0.45 -5.58 -1.82
C ALA A 47 -1.20 -4.41 -2.45
N SER A 48 -2.20 -3.88 -1.76
CA SER A 48 -2.84 -2.61 -2.13
C SER A 48 -2.27 -1.51 -1.24
N LEU A 49 -1.80 -0.43 -1.86
CA LEU A 49 -1.26 0.72 -1.13
C LEU A 49 -2.36 1.68 -0.67
N THR A 50 -3.53 1.62 -1.30
CA THR A 50 -4.65 2.48 -0.93
C THR A 50 -5.50 1.74 0.11
N ALA A 51 -5.45 2.21 1.35
CA ALA A 51 -6.45 1.84 2.34
C ALA A 51 -7.82 2.20 1.77
N VAL A 52 -8.67 1.21 1.54
CA VAL A 52 -10.07 1.45 1.19
C VAL A 52 -10.67 2.18 2.41
N PRO A 53 -11.14 3.44 2.27
CA PRO A 53 -11.61 4.18 3.41
C PRO A 53 -12.79 3.44 4.03
N GLU A 54 -12.78 3.31 5.37
CA GLU A 54 -13.88 2.68 6.08
C GLU A 54 -15.19 3.45 5.84
N PRO A 55 -16.37 2.79 5.94
CA PRO A 55 -17.66 3.46 5.74
C PRO A 55 -17.83 4.75 6.57
N SER A 56 -17.26 4.79 7.78
CA SER A 56 -17.21 5.96 8.67
C SER A 56 -16.40 7.14 8.09
N THR A 57 -15.35 6.85 7.30
CA THR A 57 -14.53 7.86 6.63
C THR A 57 -15.32 8.55 5.52
N TRP A 58 -16.14 7.79 4.79
CA TRP A 58 -17.06 8.37 3.80
C TRP A 58 -18.15 9.20 4.46
N ALA A 59 -18.75 8.70 5.54
CA ALA A 59 -19.78 9.42 6.28
C ALA A 59 -19.26 10.75 6.85
N SER A 60 -18.05 10.77 7.41
CA SER A 60 -17.42 11.98 7.92
C SER A 60 -17.06 12.98 6.81
N ALA A 61 -16.53 12.50 5.68
CA ALA A 61 -16.28 13.35 4.51
C ALA A 61 -17.57 14.03 4.01
N MET A 62 -18.66 13.27 3.88
CA MET A 62 -19.96 13.82 3.47
C MET A 62 -20.57 14.77 4.52
N GLY A 63 -20.40 14.47 5.81
CA GLY A 63 -20.84 15.37 6.88
C GLY A 63 -20.13 16.72 6.84
N LEU A 64 -18.82 16.73 6.61
CA LEU A 64 -18.02 17.95 6.49
C LEU A 64 -18.40 18.77 5.25
N THR A 65 -18.63 18.14 4.10
CA THR A 65 -19.05 18.86 2.89
C THR A 65 -20.43 19.51 3.06
N MET A 66 -21.38 18.80 3.68
CA MET A 66 -22.70 19.34 4.01
C MET A 66 -22.60 20.50 5.01
N LEU A 67 -21.71 20.41 6.01
CA LEU A 67 -21.49 21.49 6.96
C LEU A 67 -20.96 22.76 6.26
N VAL A 68 -19.94 22.62 5.41
CA VAL A 68 -19.37 23.74 4.64
C VAL A 68 -20.43 24.37 3.74
N PHE A 69 -21.19 23.55 3.02
CA PHE A 69 -22.28 24.01 2.18
C PHE A 69 -23.36 24.76 2.99
N GLY A 70 -23.78 24.21 4.13
CA GLY A 70 -24.75 24.83 5.02
C GLY A 70 -24.29 26.20 5.54
N VAL A 71 -23.01 26.34 5.88
CA VAL A 71 -22.41 27.62 6.30
C VAL A 71 -22.39 28.64 5.15
N MET A 72 -22.03 28.22 3.93
CA MET A 72 -22.02 29.07 2.75
C MET A 72 -23.42 29.61 2.42
N VAL A 73 -24.43 28.72 2.39
CA VAL A 73 -25.83 29.10 2.15
C VAL A 73 -26.36 30.03 3.25
N ARG A 74 -26.03 29.76 4.52
CA ARG A 74 -26.46 30.61 5.65
C ARG A 74 -25.84 32.00 5.63
N ARG A 75 -24.59 32.16 5.15
CA ARG A 75 -23.94 33.47 5.04
C ARG A 75 -24.49 34.29 3.87
N GLY A 76 -24.74 33.68 2.72
CA GLY A 76 -25.30 34.38 1.55
C GLY A 76 -26.72 34.93 1.75
N ARG A 77 -27.49 34.37 2.68
CA ARG A 77 -28.84 34.86 3.03
C ARG A 77 -28.87 36.06 4.00
N ARG A 78 -27.71 36.53 4.48
CA ARG A 78 -27.60 37.62 5.48
C ARG A 78 -27.16 38.95 4.89
N THR A 79 -26.93 39.00 3.57
CA THR A 79 -26.44 40.17 2.83
C THR A 79 -27.49 40.76 1.88
N LEU A 80 -28.79 40.58 2.18
CA LEU A 80 -29.91 41.27 1.53
C LEU A 80 -30.67 42.08 2.57
#